data_AF-A0A820BTX8-F1
#
_entry.id   AF-A0A820BTX8-F1
#
_cell.length_a   1.000
_cell.length_b   1.000
_cell.length_c   1.000
_cell.angle_alpha   90.00
_cell.angle_beta   90.00
_cell.angle_gamma   90.00
#
_symmetry.space_group_name_H-M   'P 1'
#
loop_
_entity.id
_entity.type
_entity.pdbx_description
1 polymer ?
#
loop_
_entity_poly.entity_id
_entity_poly.type
_entity_poly.pdbx_seq_one_letter_code
_entity_poly.pdbx_strand_id
1 'polypeptide(L)'
;MHLTKENTDTLESLENKQPISFLRNEVLQRISAMSQKLEKENVHSCDVMDSAGWTYIKSINTAYCKTCGLRVSEWTKEMDPFAIHAEQNPTCSFVQFKNTNELSFSHISTANNQEKP
;
A
#
# COMPACT_ATOMS: atom_id res chain seq x y z
N MET A 1 -2.93 -72.11 37.99
CA MET A 1 -2.00 -71.02 38.32
C MET A 1 -1.95 -70.09 37.12
N HIS A 2 -2.55 -68.90 37.29
CA HIS A 2 -2.77 -67.87 36.29
C HIS A 2 -1.46 -67.33 35.70
N LEU A 3 -1.41 -67.17 34.37
CA LEU A 3 -0.71 -66.06 33.73
C LEU A 3 -1.49 -65.69 32.45
N THR A 4 -2.42 -64.75 32.57
CA THR A 4 -2.97 -64.02 31.43
C THR A 4 -1.90 -63.07 30.91
N LYS A 5 -1.62 -63.15 29.60
CA LYS A 5 -0.85 -62.13 28.89
C LYS A 5 -1.79 -60.94 28.68
N GLU A 6 -1.68 -59.92 29.51
CA GLU A 6 -2.47 -58.70 29.37
C GLU A 6 -1.74 -57.70 28.45
N ASN A 7 -2.47 -57.32 27.38
CA ASN A 7 -2.49 -56.07 26.61
C ASN A 7 -1.21 -55.21 26.60
N THR A 8 -0.47 -55.11 25.49
CA THR A 8 -0.76 -54.32 24.27
C THR A 8 -1.10 -52.85 24.51
N ASP A 9 -0.14 -51.98 24.15
CA ASP A 9 -0.35 -50.83 23.27
C ASP A 9 -1.25 -49.66 23.71
N THR A 10 -1.21 -49.22 24.97
CA THR A 10 -1.93 -47.99 25.37
C THR A 10 -1.13 -46.94 26.13
N LEU A 11 0.19 -46.85 25.94
CA LEU A 11 1.00 -45.72 26.44
C LEU A 11 1.86 -45.03 25.39
N GLU A 12 1.60 -45.27 24.10
CA GLU A 12 2.28 -44.58 22.99
C GLU A 12 1.29 -43.77 22.14
N SER A 13 0.31 -43.12 22.78
CA SER A 13 -0.70 -42.30 22.09
C SER A 13 -0.80 -40.85 22.58
N LEU A 14 0.10 -40.36 23.45
CA LEU A 14 -0.05 -39.02 24.03
C LEU A 14 1.08 -38.02 23.76
N GLU A 15 2.08 -38.37 22.96
CA GLU A 15 3.20 -37.45 22.66
C GLU A 15 3.49 -37.28 21.18
N ASN A 16 2.45 -37.20 20.34
CA ASN A 16 2.60 -36.56 19.03
C ASN A 16 2.35 -35.05 19.12
N LYS A 17 3.01 -34.39 20.09
CA LYS A 17 3.02 -32.94 20.17
C LYS A 17 4.11 -32.47 19.22
N GLN A 18 3.68 -32.00 18.04
CA GLN A 18 4.58 -31.35 17.09
C GLN A 18 5.51 -30.39 17.84
N PRO A 19 6.83 -30.39 17.58
CA PRO A 19 7.76 -29.51 18.25
C PRO A 19 7.26 -28.06 18.18
N ILE A 20 7.35 -27.31 19.28
CA ILE A 20 6.90 -25.91 19.35
C ILE A 20 7.53 -25.05 18.23
N SER A 21 8.73 -25.41 17.77
CA SER A 21 9.39 -24.79 16.61
C SER A 21 8.60 -24.92 15.31
N PHE A 22 7.91 -26.05 15.08
CA PHE A 22 7.08 -26.28 13.90
C PHE A 22 5.89 -25.31 13.89
N LEU A 23 5.15 -25.24 15.00
CA LEU A 23 4.03 -24.31 15.16
C LEU A 23 4.49 -22.84 15.06
N ARG A 24 5.65 -22.49 15.63
CA ARG A 24 6.24 -21.15 15.51
C ARG A 24 6.57 -20.81 14.06
N ASN A 25 7.18 -21.73 13.32
CA ASN A 25 7.55 -21.52 11.92
C ASN A 25 6.31 -21.37 11.03
N GLU A 26 5.28 -22.19 11.25
CA GLU A 26 4.03 -22.09 10.50
C GLU A 26 3.31 -20.75 10.76
N VAL A 27 3.24 -20.31 12.01
CA VAL A 27 2.68 -19.00 12.36
C VAL A 27 3.48 -17.86 11.73
N LEU A 28 4.81 -17.93 11.76
CA LEU A 28 5.67 -16.93 11.12
C LEU A 28 5.51 -16.90 9.59
N GLN A 29 5.38 -18.06 8.95
CA GLN A 29 5.11 -18.15 7.51
C GLN A 29 3.76 -17.52 7.15
N ARG A 30 2.72 -17.77 7.95
CA ARG A 30 1.39 -17.18 7.73
C ARG A 30 1.38 -15.67 7.96
N ILE A 31 2.04 -15.19 9.02
CA ILE A 31 2.21 -13.75 9.27
C ILE A 31 2.96 -13.10 8.10
N SER A 32 4.06 -13.69 7.64
CA SER A 32 4.82 -13.16 6.50
C SER A 32 4.00 -13.09 5.21
N ALA A 33 3.26 -14.16 4.89
CA ALA A 33 2.39 -14.18 3.72
C ALA A 33 1.25 -13.16 3.81
N MET A 34 0.70 -12.93 5.01
CA MET A 34 -0.29 -11.89 5.25
C MET A 34 0.31 -10.49 5.11
N SER A 35 1.49 -10.23 5.67
CA SER A 35 2.22 -8.95 5.51
C SER A 35 2.49 -8.65 4.04
N GLN A 36 3.00 -9.62 3.28
CA GLN A 36 3.23 -9.48 1.83
C GLN A 36 1.94 -9.20 1.05
N LYS A 37 0.81 -9.74 1.49
CA LYS A 37 -0.50 -9.50 0.86
C LYS A 37 -1.03 -8.10 1.19
N LEU A 38 -0.81 -7.62 2.41
CA LEU A 38 -1.20 -6.27 2.85
C LEU A 38 -0.32 -5.19 2.22
N GLU A 39 0.94 -5.47 1.93
CA GLU A 39 1.86 -4.56 1.21
C GLU A 39 1.57 -4.46 -0.29
N LYS A 40 0.89 -5.46 -0.86
CA LYS A 40 0.55 -5.49 -2.30
C LYS A 40 -0.64 -4.61 -2.67
N GLU A 41 -1.50 -4.25 -1.73
CA GLU A 41 -2.66 -3.42 -2.04
C GLU A 41 -2.32 -1.94 -1.85
N ASN A 42 -2.30 -1.20 -2.96
CA ASN A 42 -2.29 0.27 -3.05
C ASN A 42 -1.30 0.97 -2.09
N VAL A 43 -0.06 1.15 -2.56
CA VAL A 43 1.05 1.72 -1.78
C VAL A 43 0.80 3.14 -1.25
N HIS A 44 0.02 3.94 -1.96
CA HIS A 44 -0.42 5.28 -1.50
C HIS A 44 -1.88 5.24 -1.03
N SER A 45 -2.23 6.07 -0.05
CA SER A 45 -3.62 6.24 0.38
C SER A 45 -4.50 6.81 -0.75
N CYS A 46 -5.81 6.58 -0.67
CA CYS A 46 -6.77 7.16 -1.62
C CYS A 46 -6.67 8.69 -1.64
N ASP A 47 -6.55 9.35 -0.48
CA ASP A 47 -6.45 10.81 -0.40
C ASP A 47 -5.25 11.36 -1.16
N VAL A 48 -4.07 10.72 -1.02
CA VAL A 48 -2.85 11.11 -1.74
C VAL A 48 -3.06 10.96 -3.25
N MET A 49 -3.62 9.83 -3.68
CA MET A 49 -3.87 9.56 -5.10
C MET A 49 -4.90 10.52 -5.70
N ASP A 50 -6.01 10.77 -5.00
CA ASP A 50 -7.05 11.70 -5.43
C ASP A 50 -6.50 13.14 -5.55
N SER A 51 -5.64 13.57 -4.63
CA SER A 51 -4.99 14.90 -4.67
C SER A 51 -4.02 15.08 -5.84
N ALA A 52 -3.60 13.97 -6.46
CA ALA A 52 -2.76 13.92 -7.65
C ALA A 52 -3.56 13.58 -8.92
N GLY A 53 -4.89 13.47 -8.81
CA GLY A 53 -5.79 13.24 -9.94
C GLY A 53 -5.92 11.77 -10.35
N TRP A 54 -5.49 10.84 -9.50
CA TRP A 54 -5.53 9.40 -9.74
C TRP A 54 -6.76 8.74 -9.09
N THR A 55 -7.17 7.61 -9.64
CA THR A 55 -8.16 6.72 -9.03
C THR A 55 -7.69 5.29 -9.21
N TYR A 56 -7.61 4.54 -8.12
CA TYR A 56 -7.25 3.12 -8.17
C TYR A 56 -8.27 2.31 -8.97
N ILE A 57 -7.76 1.34 -9.72
CA ILE A 57 -8.56 0.35 -10.45
C ILE A 57 -8.62 -0.93 -9.61
N LYS A 58 -9.59 -1.81 -9.88
CA LYS A 58 -9.69 -3.13 -9.26
C LYS A 58 -8.45 -4.02 -9.47
N SER A 59 -7.57 -3.67 -10.41
CA SER A 59 -6.27 -4.35 -10.58
C SER A 59 -5.27 -3.86 -9.55
N ILE A 60 -4.52 -4.81 -8.97
CA ILE A 60 -3.54 -4.55 -7.92
C ILE A 60 -2.60 -3.42 -8.33
N ASN A 61 -2.46 -2.43 -7.44
CA ASN A 61 -1.48 -1.37 -7.52
C ASN A 61 -1.47 -0.62 -8.87
N THR A 62 -2.65 -0.42 -9.46
CA THR A 62 -2.83 0.31 -10.72
C THR A 62 -3.82 1.45 -10.51
N ALA A 63 -3.48 2.64 -11.00
CA ALA A 63 -4.35 3.79 -10.96
C ALA A 63 -4.42 4.49 -12.32
N TYR A 64 -5.51 5.23 -12.54
CA TYR A 64 -5.67 6.04 -13.73
C TYR A 64 -6.13 7.45 -13.41
N CYS A 65 -5.76 8.40 -14.26
CA CYS A 65 -6.31 9.73 -14.19
C CYS A 65 -7.67 9.80 -14.90
N LYS A 66 -8.70 10.28 -14.20
CA LYS A 66 -10.04 10.48 -14.78
C LYS A 66 -10.07 11.58 -15.86
N THR A 67 -9.14 12.51 -15.81
CA THR A 67 -9.10 13.67 -16.71
C THR A 67 -8.41 13.36 -18.03
N CYS A 68 -7.23 12.74 -18.00
CA CYS A 68 -6.43 12.48 -19.20
C CYS A 68 -6.33 11.01 -19.61
N GLY A 69 -6.84 10.09 -18.78
CA GLY A 69 -6.82 8.65 -19.06
C GLY A 69 -5.46 7.97 -18.88
N LEU A 70 -4.41 8.71 -18.47
CA LEU A 70 -3.09 8.14 -18.15
C LEU A 70 -3.25 7.03 -17.10
N ARG A 71 -2.56 5.90 -17.29
CA ARG A 71 -2.56 4.73 -16.40
C ARG A 71 -1.15 4.42 -15.95
N VAL A 72 -0.98 4.17 -14.66
CA VAL A 72 0.29 3.78 -14.06
C VAL A 72 0.04 2.62 -13.11
N SER A 73 0.91 1.62 -13.19
CA SER A 73 0.94 0.43 -12.35
C SER A 73 2.25 0.35 -11.59
N GLU A 74 2.34 -0.57 -10.64
CA GLU A 74 3.57 -0.86 -9.89
C GLU A 74 4.08 0.33 -9.05
N TRP A 75 3.15 1.12 -8.50
CA TRP A 75 3.49 2.22 -7.57
C TRP A 75 4.37 1.74 -6.42
N THR A 76 5.43 2.51 -6.15
CA THR A 76 6.32 2.34 -4.99
C THR A 76 6.23 3.56 -4.07
N LYS A 77 6.64 3.41 -2.81
CA LYS A 77 6.50 4.49 -1.81
C LYS A 77 7.32 5.73 -2.17
N GLU A 78 8.34 5.55 -2.99
CA GLU A 78 9.28 6.57 -3.45
C GLU A 78 8.74 7.36 -4.65
N MET A 79 7.68 6.88 -5.31
CA MET A 79 7.05 7.58 -6.42
C MET A 79 6.14 8.68 -5.87
N ASP A 80 6.38 9.94 -6.24
CA ASP A 80 5.43 11.02 -5.97
C ASP A 80 4.30 10.98 -7.02
N PRO A 81 3.03 10.76 -6.63
CA PRO A 81 1.96 10.58 -7.60
C PRO A 81 1.72 11.80 -8.47
N PHE A 82 1.91 13.02 -7.97
CA PHE A 82 1.70 14.22 -8.77
C PHE A 82 2.87 14.47 -9.73
N ALA A 83 4.11 14.28 -9.29
CA ALA A 83 5.30 14.40 -10.11
C ALA A 83 5.25 13.43 -11.30
N ILE A 84 4.90 12.15 -11.05
CA ILE A 84 4.72 11.15 -12.11
C ILE A 84 3.63 11.60 -13.09
N HIS A 85 2.51 12.15 -12.61
CA HIS A 85 1.45 12.66 -13.48
C HIS A 85 1.92 13.83 -14.34
N ALA A 86 2.60 14.81 -13.73
CA ALA A 86 3.08 16.00 -14.41
C ALA A 86 4.19 15.70 -15.43
N GLU A 87 5.06 14.74 -15.14
CA GLU A 87 6.13 14.29 -16.03
C GLU A 87 5.57 13.52 -17.24
N GLN A 88 4.68 12.55 -16.99
CA GLN A 88 4.17 11.65 -18.03
C GLN A 88 3.08 12.30 -18.89
N ASN A 89 2.29 13.24 -18.35
CA ASN A 89 1.31 13.99 -19.13
C ASN A 89 1.15 15.45 -18.64
N PRO A 90 2.09 16.35 -18.99
CA PRO A 90 2.06 17.75 -18.60
C PRO A 90 0.88 18.53 -19.23
N THR A 91 0.26 18.00 -20.28
CA THR A 91 -0.89 18.62 -20.96
C THR A 91 -2.24 18.28 -20.33
N CYS A 92 -2.26 17.41 -19.32
CA CYS A 92 -3.48 17.09 -18.59
C CYS A 92 -4.06 18.36 -17.93
N SER A 93 -5.34 18.66 -18.18
CA SER A 93 -6.00 19.86 -17.63
C SER A 93 -5.95 19.91 -16.10
N PHE A 94 -5.96 18.76 -15.42
CA PHE A 94 -5.78 18.70 -13.97
C PHE A 94 -4.38 19.18 -13.54
N VAL A 95 -3.34 18.70 -14.22
CA VAL A 95 -1.94 19.09 -13.95
C VAL A 95 -1.74 20.58 -14.22
N GLN A 96 -2.22 21.06 -15.37
CA GLN A 96 -2.14 22.47 -15.75
C GLN A 96 -2.84 23.35 -14.70
N PHE A 97 -4.06 23.00 -14.31
CA PHE A 97 -4.81 23.72 -13.29
C PHE A 97 -4.06 23.77 -11.95
N LYS A 98 -3.55 22.63 -11.47
CA LYS A 98 -2.83 22.58 -10.20
C LYS A 98 -1.58 23.46 -10.24
N ASN A 99 -0.77 23.35 -11.30
CA ASN A 99 0.41 24.20 -11.48
C ASN A 99 0.08 25.69 -11.54
N THR A 100 -1.02 26.09 -12.20
CA THR A 100 -1.44 27.50 -12.23
C THR A 100 -1.87 28.00 -10.86
N ASN A 101 -2.50 27.15 -10.04
CA ASN A 101 -2.95 27.53 -8.70
C ASN A 101 -1.76 27.73 -7.75
N GLU A 102 -0.78 26.81 -7.76
CA GLU A 102 0.45 26.94 -6.98
C GLU A 102 1.23 28.23 -7.31
N LEU A 103 1.29 28.61 -8.60
CA LEU A 103 1.91 29.86 -9.05
C LEU A 103 1.13 31.12 -8.62
N SER A 104 -0.17 31.00 -8.36
CA SER A 104 -0.99 32.14 -7.94
C SER A 104 -0.79 32.50 -6.46
N PHE A 105 -0.46 31.52 -5.60
CA PHE A 105 -0.20 31.75 -4.18
C PHE A 105 1.18 32.36 -3.91
N SER A 106 2.18 32.09 -4.76
CA SER A 106 3.54 32.62 -4.58
C SER A 106 3.66 34.13 -4.87
N HIS A 107 2.68 34.77 -5.51
CA HIS A 107 2.74 36.17 -5.93
C HIS A 107 2.03 37.17 -5.00
N ILE A 108 1.35 36.73 -3.94
CA ILE A 108 0.58 37.64 -3.06
C ILE A 108 1.42 38.17 -1.88
N SER A 109 2.61 37.64 -1.62
CA SER A 109 3.43 38.03 -0.45
C SER A 109 4.26 39.32 -0.60
N THR A 110 4.11 40.13 -1.65
CA THR A 110 4.95 41.34 -1.86
C THR A 110 4.22 42.67 -2.04
N ALA A 111 2.89 42.73 -1.93
CA ALA A 111 2.15 43.99 -2.09
C ALA A 111 1.48 44.42 -0.78
N ASN A 112 2.25 44.97 0.16
CA ASN A 112 1.75 45.94 1.15
C ASN A 112 2.92 46.67 1.83
N ASN A 113 3.45 47.67 1.13
CA ASN A 113 4.09 48.85 1.72
C ASN A 113 4.12 49.97 0.67
N GLN A 114 3.01 50.69 0.53
CA GLN A 114 3.01 52.03 -0.04
C GLN A 114 2.26 52.96 0.91
N GLU A 115 3.09 53.74 1.61
CA GLU A 115 2.97 55.14 2.03
C GLU A 115 1.56 55.74 2.08
N LYS A 116 1.19 56.24 3.26
CA LYS A 116 0.14 57.23 3.44
C LYS A 116 0.78 58.52 3.98
N PRO A 117 0.41 59.71 3.46
CA PRO A 117 1.03 61.00 3.80
C PRO A 117 0.85 61.43 5.25
#